data_AF-A0A3D3BNA7-F1
#
_entry.id   AF-A0A3D3BNA7-F1
#
_cell.length_a   1.000
_cell.length_b   1.000
_cell.length_c   1.000
_cell.angle_alpha   90.00
_cell.angle_beta   90.00
_cell.angle_gamma   90.00
#
_symmetry.space_group_name_H-M   'P 1'
#
loop_
_entity.id
_entity.type
_entity.pdbx_description
1 polymer ?
#
loop_
_entity_poly.entity_id
_entity_poly.type
_entity_poly.pdbx_seq_one_letter_code
_entity_poly.pdbx_strand_id
1 'polypeptide(L)'
;MPETLAQSIDHALETLFEALDYDEGNQQARWSAEVERRLKENGLTYQAHTSEHHQNRQGQLDVVPYLMDEFTFGHLARGLSQRMRFFEALLNDLYGERNLLADGSIPPDLLFSNPEYLIAAHGLNPQTPWVSFLAHDLLRDSNGQWFVLGQSTRAPAGLGYVLERRLIMSRVMGYLLRRMSVKRLSGFFRTLRQFLRADSHDHDLSILLTPGQSVESYFEHAFLANHLDFILAEGDDLTVRNNRLMLKTLSGLRPVSGVLRRVADQDVDPLELNGLSRQGTPGLMNSVRRGGVRMGNVPGASVIDSPLWMGRFEGLCQKLLGEELLLKTLPALWLGDPDEREEFDALWPDVLVRHASAFPASESFVVRDLPDSDRDALKARIQTDALSWVAWQAIDLEVVPVAEENTRAESHAVLRMYTAQSQDLKVDVMPGGLAACNHDASWAQLRPNTPERYKDLWVMGTEPDNQLSMFAEMDAPALGPIDQSMTPSRVADAMFWLGRYVERADGLTRLVREVLAGAIDVRTERQQAALWLLSAKFETDGIDFDNAAGEIHQLMFS
;
A
#
# COMPACT_ATOMS: atom_id res chain seq x y z
N MET A 1 -6.36 -10.36 36.96
CA MET A 1 -5.51 -9.68 35.95
C MET A 1 -6.26 -9.39 34.64
N PRO A 2 -7.17 -10.25 34.11
CA PRO A 2 -7.98 -9.88 32.93
C PRO A 2 -9.03 -8.78 33.21
N GLU A 3 -9.67 -8.80 34.38
CA GLU A 3 -10.73 -7.81 34.73
C GLU A 3 -10.23 -6.37 34.76
N THR A 4 -9.01 -6.12 35.26
CA THR A 4 -8.38 -4.79 35.26
C THR A 4 -7.99 -4.29 33.87
N LEU A 5 -7.84 -5.18 32.88
CA LEU A 5 -7.45 -4.85 31.50
C LEU A 5 -8.68 -4.49 30.64
N ALA A 6 -9.77 -5.26 30.76
CA ALA A 6 -11.05 -4.91 30.15
C ALA A 6 -11.53 -3.53 30.64
N GLN A 7 -11.40 -3.29 31.95
CA GLN A 7 -11.66 -1.98 32.57
C GLN A 7 -10.83 -0.83 31.95
N SER A 8 -9.65 -1.10 31.39
CA SER A 8 -8.81 -0.08 30.75
C SER A 8 -9.25 0.27 29.33
N ILE A 9 -9.75 -0.69 28.55
CA ILE A 9 -10.28 -0.42 27.20
C ILE A 9 -11.67 0.19 27.32
N ASP A 10 -12.52 -0.34 28.20
CA ASP A 10 -13.88 0.17 28.41
C ASP A 10 -13.82 1.64 28.85
N HIS A 11 -12.93 1.98 29.78
CA HIS A 11 -12.73 3.37 30.20
C HIS A 11 -12.19 4.28 29.08
N ALA A 12 -11.33 3.73 28.21
CA ALA A 12 -10.82 4.47 27.05
C ALA A 12 -11.92 4.71 26.01
N LEU A 13 -12.80 3.73 25.79
CA LEU A 13 -14.00 3.85 24.95
C LEU A 13 -14.99 4.86 25.54
N GLU A 14 -15.23 4.82 26.85
CA GLU A 14 -16.04 5.84 27.54
C GLU A 14 -15.47 7.24 27.31
N THR A 15 -14.17 7.42 27.53
CA THR A 15 -13.49 8.72 27.31
C THR A 15 -13.63 9.20 25.86
N LEU A 16 -13.52 8.28 24.90
CA LEU A 16 -13.68 8.56 23.48
C LEU A 16 -15.14 8.92 23.14
N PHE A 17 -16.11 8.14 23.61
CA PHE A 17 -17.52 8.35 23.33
C PHE A 17 -18.07 9.59 24.03
N GLU A 18 -17.66 9.91 25.26
CA GLU A 18 -17.99 11.19 25.91
C GLU A 18 -17.58 12.39 25.05
N ALA A 19 -16.45 12.30 24.35
CA ALA A 19 -15.96 13.35 23.49
C ALA A 19 -16.71 13.41 22.14
N LEU A 20 -17.06 12.25 21.57
CA LEU A 20 -17.79 12.14 20.30
C LEU A 20 -19.28 12.49 20.46
N ASP A 21 -19.88 12.11 21.58
CA ASP A 21 -21.30 12.31 21.91
C ASP A 21 -21.58 13.72 22.45
N TYR A 22 -20.54 14.55 22.62
CA TYR A 22 -20.70 15.96 22.96
C TYR A 22 -21.63 16.65 21.96
N ASP A 23 -22.48 17.55 22.47
CA ASP A 23 -23.48 18.26 21.67
C ASP A 23 -24.44 17.28 20.95
N GLU A 24 -24.90 16.24 21.67
CA GLU A 24 -25.83 15.20 21.17
C GLU A 24 -25.29 14.46 19.92
N GLY A 25 -23.98 14.18 19.89
CA GLY A 25 -23.32 13.52 18.76
C GLY A 25 -22.99 14.43 17.57
N ASN A 26 -23.37 15.72 17.61
CA ASN A 26 -22.99 16.66 16.56
C ASN A 26 -21.47 16.85 16.48
N GLN A 27 -20.74 16.61 17.57
CA GLN A 27 -19.28 16.63 17.56
C GLN A 27 -18.70 15.52 16.66
N GLN A 28 -19.27 14.31 16.70
CA GLN A 28 -18.91 13.21 15.81
C GLN A 28 -19.06 13.59 14.33
N ALA A 29 -20.22 14.16 13.96
CA ALA A 29 -20.47 14.60 12.58
C ALA A 29 -19.51 15.73 12.14
N ARG A 30 -19.25 16.71 13.01
CA ARG A 30 -18.29 17.81 12.74
C ARG A 30 -16.88 17.28 12.48
N TRP A 31 -16.39 16.36 13.32
CA TRP A 31 -15.08 15.76 13.11
C TRP A 31 -15.03 14.85 11.89
N SER A 32 -16.10 14.09 11.60
CA SER A 32 -16.19 13.28 10.38
C SER A 32 -16.07 14.13 9.13
N ALA A 33 -16.79 15.27 9.07
CA ALA A 33 -16.70 16.21 7.96
C ALA A 33 -15.30 16.85 7.84
N GLU A 34 -14.66 17.18 8.96
CA GLU A 34 -13.31 17.73 8.96
C GLU A 34 -12.24 16.71 8.51
N VAL A 35 -12.38 15.45 8.92
CA VAL A 35 -11.55 14.33 8.46
C VAL A 35 -11.69 14.15 6.95
N GLU A 36 -12.92 14.12 6.44
CA GLU A 36 -13.21 13.96 5.01
C GLU A 36 -12.62 15.13 4.20
N ARG A 37 -12.79 16.37 4.69
CA ARG A 37 -12.22 17.57 4.06
C ARG A 37 -10.70 17.46 3.91
N ARG A 38 -10.00 17.05 4.97
CA ARG A 38 -8.54 16.89 4.96
C ARG A 38 -8.06 15.76 4.05
N LEU A 39 -8.80 14.65 3.98
CA LEU A 39 -8.51 13.57 3.03
C LEU A 39 -8.64 14.06 1.59
N LYS A 40 -9.68 14.84 1.28
CA LYS A 40 -9.86 15.45 -0.04
C LYS A 40 -8.70 16.39 -0.38
N GLU A 41 -8.29 17.26 0.54
CA GLU A 41 -7.14 18.17 0.34
C GLU A 41 -5.83 17.41 0.04
N ASN A 42 -5.54 16.34 0.79
CA ASN A 42 -4.39 15.50 0.51
C ASN A 42 -4.54 14.79 -0.84
N GLY A 43 -5.72 14.24 -1.16
CA GLY A 43 -5.98 13.56 -2.43
C GLY A 43 -5.73 14.47 -3.64
N LEU A 44 -6.20 15.72 -3.56
CA LEU A 44 -5.97 16.74 -4.59
C LEU A 44 -4.47 17.03 -4.81
N THR A 45 -3.66 16.94 -3.76
CA THR A 45 -2.22 17.23 -3.84
C THR A 45 -1.44 16.18 -4.63
N TYR A 46 -1.90 14.92 -4.63
CA TYR A 46 -1.13 13.80 -5.18
C TYR A 46 -1.84 13.03 -6.31
N GLN A 47 -3.14 13.26 -6.55
CA GLN A 47 -3.92 12.61 -7.61
C GLN A 47 -4.46 13.58 -8.67
N ALA A 48 -3.91 14.81 -8.76
CA ALA A 48 -4.39 15.86 -9.68
C ALA A 48 -4.42 15.47 -11.18
N HIS A 49 -3.85 14.33 -11.58
CA HIS A 49 -3.71 13.90 -12.98
C HIS A 49 -4.41 12.58 -13.34
N THR A 50 -5.10 11.91 -12.40
CA THR A 50 -5.85 10.69 -12.70
C THR A 50 -7.34 11.02 -12.84
N SER A 51 -7.73 11.52 -14.02
CA SER A 51 -9.10 11.97 -14.33
C SER A 51 -10.18 10.89 -14.17
N GLU A 52 -9.81 9.60 -14.15
CA GLU A 52 -10.75 8.49 -13.95
C GLU A 52 -10.76 7.91 -12.52
N HIS A 53 -9.83 8.30 -11.63
CA HIS A 53 -9.66 7.66 -10.31
C HIS A 53 -10.08 8.50 -9.11
N HIS A 54 -10.62 9.71 -9.31
CA HIS A 54 -11.17 10.51 -8.22
C HIS A 54 -12.35 9.84 -7.49
N GLN A 55 -13.03 8.87 -8.13
CA GLN A 55 -14.15 8.13 -7.54
C GLN A 55 -13.72 6.89 -6.73
N ASN A 56 -12.45 6.45 -6.83
CA ASN A 56 -12.03 5.13 -6.35
C ASN A 56 -11.17 5.15 -5.08
N ARG A 57 -11.17 6.21 -4.25
CA ARG A 57 -10.65 6.07 -2.88
C ARG A 57 -11.63 5.19 -2.08
N GLN A 58 -11.46 3.88 -2.19
CA GLN A 58 -12.30 2.90 -1.52
C GLN A 58 -12.16 3.10 -0.01
N GLY A 59 -13.28 3.18 0.71
CA GLY A 59 -13.33 3.27 2.16
C GLY A 59 -13.20 4.68 2.75
N GLN A 60 -14.22 5.12 3.49
CA GLN A 60 -14.16 6.38 4.26
C GLN A 60 -13.33 6.21 5.54
N LEU A 61 -12.50 7.20 5.91
CA LEU A 61 -11.87 7.20 7.24
C LEU A 61 -12.93 7.51 8.29
N ASP A 62 -13.13 6.58 9.19
CA ASP A 62 -14.00 6.70 10.34
C ASP A 62 -13.32 7.50 11.45
N VAL A 63 -14.10 8.37 12.09
CA VAL A 63 -13.66 9.19 13.22
C VAL A 63 -13.51 8.37 14.51
N VAL A 64 -14.16 7.21 14.61
CA VAL A 64 -14.01 6.26 15.72
C VAL A 64 -12.80 5.37 15.45
N PRO A 65 -11.65 5.55 16.14
CA PRO A 65 -10.48 4.71 15.98
C PRO A 65 -10.72 3.28 16.50
N TYR A 66 -9.91 2.34 16.05
CA TYR A 66 -9.80 1.04 16.69
C TYR A 66 -8.86 1.16 17.89
N LEU A 67 -9.31 0.80 19.09
CA LEU A 67 -8.49 0.88 20.31
C LEU A 67 -7.87 -0.48 20.63
N MET A 68 -6.58 -0.47 20.96
CA MET A 68 -5.83 -1.66 21.38
C MET A 68 -5.02 -1.33 22.62
N ASP A 69 -5.08 -2.17 23.64
CA ASP A 69 -4.27 -2.03 24.84
C ASP A 69 -2.82 -2.51 24.64
N GLU A 70 -1.94 -2.06 25.54
CA GLU A 70 -0.51 -2.37 25.47
C GLU A 70 -0.19 -3.87 25.62
N PHE A 71 -0.97 -4.62 26.39
CA PHE A 71 -0.73 -6.03 26.63
C PHE A 71 -1.09 -6.87 25.40
N THR A 72 -2.27 -6.61 24.82
CA THR A 72 -2.70 -7.22 23.55
C THR A 72 -1.70 -6.89 22.45
N PHE A 73 -1.30 -5.62 22.32
CA PHE A 73 -0.25 -5.23 21.40
C PHE A 73 1.07 -5.97 21.64
N GLY A 74 1.51 -6.11 22.89
CA GLY A 74 2.73 -6.82 23.24
C GLY A 74 2.69 -8.31 22.87
N HIS A 75 1.54 -8.96 23.03
CA HIS A 75 1.33 -10.35 22.58
C HIS A 75 1.42 -10.45 21.05
N LEU A 76 0.70 -9.58 20.33
CA LEU A 76 0.74 -9.53 18.87
C LEU A 76 2.16 -9.25 18.36
N ALA A 77 2.83 -8.24 18.92
CA ALA A 77 4.18 -7.85 18.52
C ALA A 77 5.18 -9.01 18.65
N ARG A 78 5.12 -9.79 19.75
CA ARG A 78 5.96 -10.98 19.91
C ARG A 78 5.71 -12.03 18.82
N GLY A 79 4.44 -12.29 18.52
CA GLY A 79 4.07 -13.27 17.50
C GLY A 79 4.44 -12.82 16.08
N LEU A 80 4.21 -11.56 15.74
CA LEU A 80 4.60 -10.99 14.45
C LEU A 80 6.13 -10.99 14.28
N SER A 81 6.88 -10.71 15.35
CA SER A 81 8.34 -10.81 15.36
C SER A 81 8.84 -12.26 15.19
N GLN A 82 8.16 -13.25 15.78
CA GLN A 82 8.45 -14.66 15.51
C GLN A 82 8.17 -15.01 14.04
N ARG A 83 7.05 -14.58 13.48
CA ARG A 83 6.70 -14.83 12.07
C ARG A 83 7.74 -14.27 11.11
N MET A 84 8.28 -13.08 11.36
CA MET A 84 9.39 -12.54 10.58
C MET A 84 10.64 -13.44 10.58
N ARG A 85 11.04 -13.96 11.75
CA ARG A 85 12.16 -14.94 11.85
C ARG A 85 11.83 -16.25 11.11
N PHE A 86 10.60 -16.73 11.25
CA PHE A 86 10.13 -17.94 10.58
C PHE A 86 10.16 -17.79 9.06
N PHE A 87 9.65 -16.68 8.53
CA PHE A 87 9.66 -16.42 7.08
C PHE A 87 11.07 -16.27 6.53
N GLU A 88 11.98 -15.67 7.29
CA GLU A 88 13.40 -15.63 6.92
C GLU A 88 13.99 -17.05 6.80
N ALA A 89 13.72 -17.92 7.77
CA ALA A 89 14.17 -19.32 7.71
C ALA A 89 13.51 -20.09 6.54
N LEU A 90 12.21 -19.87 6.31
CA LEU A 90 11.46 -20.51 5.23
C LEU A 90 12.01 -20.11 3.86
N LEU A 91 12.22 -18.82 3.62
CA LEU A 91 12.75 -18.32 2.34
C LEU A 91 14.18 -18.82 2.08
N ASN A 92 15.01 -18.88 3.11
CA ASN A 92 16.35 -19.46 3.01
C ASN A 92 16.32 -20.94 2.63
N ASP A 93 15.36 -21.72 3.14
CA ASP A 93 15.21 -23.12 2.72
C ASP A 93 14.67 -23.22 1.29
N LEU A 94 13.57 -22.52 0.96
CA LEU A 94 12.90 -22.59 -0.35
C LEU A 94 13.81 -22.20 -1.53
N TYR A 95 14.66 -21.19 -1.34
CA TYR A 95 15.59 -20.74 -2.38
C TYR A 95 16.98 -21.34 -2.25
N GLY A 96 17.32 -21.95 -1.12
CA GLY A 96 18.59 -22.62 -0.84
C GLY A 96 18.54 -24.14 -0.98
N GLU A 97 18.75 -24.85 0.13
CA GLU A 97 18.91 -26.30 0.18
C GLU A 97 17.63 -27.10 -0.07
N ARG A 98 16.46 -26.49 0.21
CA ARG A 98 15.11 -27.08 0.04
C ARG A 98 14.90 -28.37 0.83
N ASN A 99 15.34 -28.38 2.08
CA ASN A 99 15.16 -29.53 2.98
C ASN A 99 13.67 -29.84 3.19
N LEU A 100 12.81 -28.83 3.25
CA LEU A 100 11.36 -29.00 3.43
C LEU A 100 10.69 -29.69 2.23
N LEU A 101 11.24 -29.53 1.02
CA LEU A 101 10.78 -30.29 -0.15
C LEU A 101 11.34 -31.71 -0.12
N ALA A 102 12.62 -31.87 0.23
CA ALA A 102 13.32 -33.14 0.20
C ALA A 102 12.73 -34.17 1.17
N ASP A 103 12.23 -33.72 2.33
CA ASP A 103 11.61 -34.58 3.34
C ASP A 103 10.08 -34.62 3.28
N GLY A 104 9.47 -33.93 2.32
CA GLY A 104 8.03 -33.93 2.07
C GLY A 104 7.19 -33.05 3.01
N SER A 105 7.81 -32.19 3.82
CA SER A 105 7.07 -31.22 4.66
C SER A 105 6.27 -30.21 3.83
N ILE A 106 6.79 -29.87 2.66
CA ILE A 106 6.10 -29.04 1.67
C ILE A 106 5.90 -29.90 0.42
N PRO A 107 4.65 -30.13 -0.02
CA PRO A 107 4.38 -30.78 -1.29
C PRO A 107 5.03 -29.98 -2.44
N PRO A 108 5.77 -30.62 -3.37
CA PRO A 108 6.33 -29.92 -4.54
C PRO A 108 5.28 -29.15 -5.33
N ASP A 109 4.08 -29.73 -5.48
CA ASP A 109 2.98 -29.11 -6.21
C ASP A 109 2.56 -27.78 -5.57
N LEU A 110 2.57 -27.66 -4.23
CA LEU A 110 2.24 -26.41 -3.54
C LEU A 110 3.22 -25.28 -3.86
N LEU A 111 4.52 -25.59 -3.93
CA LEU A 111 5.54 -24.58 -4.22
C LEU A 111 5.58 -24.23 -5.71
N PHE A 112 5.57 -25.23 -6.59
CA PHE A 112 5.76 -25.00 -8.02
C PHE A 112 4.49 -24.54 -8.74
N SER A 113 3.30 -24.77 -8.18
CA SER A 113 2.06 -24.15 -8.66
C SER A 113 1.89 -22.71 -8.16
N ASN A 114 2.63 -22.32 -7.11
CA ASN A 114 2.50 -20.99 -6.52
C ASN A 114 2.97 -19.93 -7.53
N PRO A 115 2.07 -19.04 -8.01
CA PRO A 115 2.42 -18.01 -8.99
C PRO A 115 3.43 -16.99 -8.45
N GLU A 116 3.57 -16.91 -7.12
CA GLU A 116 4.50 -15.99 -6.44
C GLU A 116 5.90 -16.61 -6.23
N TYR A 117 6.12 -17.87 -6.63
CA TYR A 117 7.44 -18.50 -6.54
C TYR A 117 8.34 -18.03 -7.69
N LEU A 118 9.41 -17.29 -7.35
CA LEU A 118 10.34 -16.74 -8.32
C LEU A 118 11.51 -17.70 -8.57
N ILE A 119 11.39 -18.59 -9.56
CA ILE A 119 12.45 -19.57 -9.90
C ILE A 119 13.82 -18.90 -10.09
N ALA A 120 13.87 -17.69 -10.66
CA ALA A 120 15.11 -16.94 -10.89
C ALA A 120 15.84 -16.51 -9.59
N ALA A 121 15.19 -16.59 -8.44
CA ALA A 121 15.80 -16.37 -7.13
C ALA A 121 16.41 -17.65 -6.52
N HIS A 122 16.30 -18.81 -7.18
CA HIS A 122 16.97 -20.02 -6.70
C HIS A 122 18.49 -19.84 -6.64
N GLY A 123 19.10 -20.23 -5.52
CA GLY A 123 20.52 -20.04 -5.24
C GLY A 123 20.91 -18.59 -4.91
N LEU A 124 19.96 -17.66 -4.83
CA LEU A 124 20.20 -16.32 -4.30
C LEU A 124 20.51 -16.43 -2.81
N ASN A 125 21.67 -15.94 -2.40
CA ASN A 125 22.04 -15.78 -1.01
C ASN A 125 22.18 -14.28 -0.72
N PRO A 126 21.08 -13.60 -0.32
CA PRO A 126 21.09 -12.16 -0.17
C PRO A 126 22.00 -11.77 1.00
N GLN A 127 22.77 -10.69 0.84
CA GLN A 127 23.60 -10.12 1.92
C GLN A 127 22.77 -9.39 2.99
N THR A 128 21.46 -9.33 2.77
CA THR A 128 20.46 -8.69 3.62
C THR A 128 19.34 -9.68 3.87
N PRO A 129 18.55 -9.51 4.94
CA PRO A 129 17.38 -10.35 5.15
C PRO A 129 16.45 -10.35 3.93
N TRP A 130 15.82 -11.48 3.65
CA TRP A 130 14.82 -11.59 2.59
C TRP A 130 13.64 -10.65 2.85
N VAL A 131 13.16 -10.65 4.10
CA VAL A 131 12.03 -9.83 4.54
C VAL A 131 12.50 -8.75 5.51
N SER A 132 12.47 -7.52 5.03
CA SER A 132 12.81 -6.32 5.80
C SER A 132 11.59 -5.55 6.27
N PHE A 133 10.47 -5.66 5.58
CA PHE A 133 9.25 -4.93 5.83
C PHE A 133 8.06 -5.79 5.43
N LEU A 134 7.09 -5.98 6.32
CA LEU A 134 5.96 -6.88 6.07
C LEU A 134 4.68 -6.30 6.66
N ALA A 135 3.60 -6.35 5.90
CA ALA A 135 2.25 -6.14 6.41
C ALA A 135 1.62 -7.48 6.79
N HIS A 136 0.87 -7.49 7.88
CA HIS A 136 0.17 -8.65 8.42
C HIS A 136 -1.30 -8.30 8.60
N ASP A 137 -2.18 -9.09 8.01
CA ASP A 137 -3.62 -8.96 8.19
C ASP A 137 -4.08 -9.89 9.31
N LEU A 138 -4.65 -9.31 10.35
CA LEU A 138 -5.05 -9.96 11.59
C LEU A 138 -6.56 -9.89 11.76
N LEU A 139 -7.13 -11.01 12.18
CA LEU A 139 -8.54 -11.15 12.54
C LEU A 139 -8.64 -11.44 14.02
N ARG A 140 -9.71 -10.93 14.64
CA ARG A 140 -10.13 -11.33 15.98
C ARG A 140 -11.49 -11.97 15.87
N ASP A 141 -11.61 -13.19 16.36
CA ASP A 141 -12.90 -13.89 16.40
C ASP A 141 -13.79 -13.33 17.52
N SER A 142 -15.06 -13.74 17.53
CA SER A 142 -16.03 -13.36 18.57
C SER A 142 -15.66 -13.84 19.98
N ASN A 143 -14.74 -14.81 20.11
CA ASN A 143 -14.22 -15.31 21.39
C ASN A 143 -12.97 -14.54 21.86
N GLY A 144 -12.49 -13.59 21.06
CA GLY A 144 -11.33 -12.76 21.34
C GLY A 144 -9.99 -13.39 20.95
N GLN A 145 -9.98 -14.51 20.23
CA GLN A 145 -8.78 -15.16 19.71
C GLN A 145 -8.28 -14.47 18.44
N TRP A 146 -6.97 -14.30 18.34
CA TRP A 146 -6.30 -13.69 17.19
C TRP A 146 -5.83 -14.73 16.17
N PHE A 147 -6.04 -14.43 14.90
CA PHE A 147 -5.54 -15.20 13.76
C PHE A 147 -4.85 -14.29 12.74
N VAL A 148 -3.82 -14.80 12.07
CA VAL A 148 -3.26 -14.17 10.88
C VAL A 148 -4.03 -14.68 9.67
N LEU A 149 -4.68 -13.76 8.94
CA LEU A 149 -5.35 -14.05 7.67
C LEU A 149 -4.35 -14.16 6.51
N GLY A 150 -3.34 -13.31 6.51
CA GLY A 150 -2.35 -13.26 5.44
C GLY A 150 -1.26 -12.22 5.71
N GLN A 151 -0.30 -12.18 4.81
CA GLN A 151 0.80 -11.22 4.84
C GLN A 151 1.10 -10.70 3.44
N SER A 152 1.70 -9.51 3.36
CA SER A 152 2.08 -8.88 2.09
C SER A 152 3.49 -8.34 2.19
N THR A 153 4.42 -8.95 1.46
CA THR A 153 5.81 -8.52 1.26
C THR A 153 5.93 -7.58 0.08
N ARG A 154 5.08 -7.73 -0.95
CA ARG A 154 5.09 -6.85 -2.12
C ARG A 154 4.46 -5.52 -1.77
N ALA A 155 5.26 -4.48 -1.95
CA ALA A 155 4.82 -3.10 -1.84
C ALA A 155 3.85 -2.84 -0.66
N PRO A 156 4.11 -3.29 0.59
CA PRO A 156 3.06 -3.55 1.57
C PRO A 156 2.17 -2.32 1.73
N ALA A 157 1.02 -2.39 1.05
CA ALA A 157 0.20 -1.22 0.78
C ALA A 157 -0.56 -0.87 2.05
N GLY A 158 -0.77 0.42 2.25
CA GLY A 158 -1.41 0.94 3.44
C GLY A 158 -0.48 1.72 4.37
N LEU A 159 0.86 1.60 4.29
CA LEU A 159 1.74 2.29 5.24
C LEU A 159 1.67 3.81 5.11
N GLY A 160 1.68 4.33 3.87
CA GLY A 160 1.48 5.77 3.65
C GLY A 160 0.08 6.23 4.07
N TYR A 161 -0.94 5.36 3.92
CA TYR A 161 -2.29 5.62 4.42
C TYR A 161 -2.36 5.62 5.96
N VAL A 162 -1.64 4.73 6.67
CA VAL A 162 -1.53 4.77 8.14
C VAL A 162 -1.00 6.13 8.57
N LEU A 163 0.09 6.57 7.95
CA LEU A 163 0.72 7.83 8.27
C LEU A 163 -0.20 9.02 7.99
N GLU A 164 -0.83 9.06 6.82
CA GLU A 164 -1.80 10.09 6.44
C GLU A 164 -2.93 10.18 7.47
N ARG A 165 -3.56 9.04 7.77
CA ARG A 165 -4.70 8.96 8.67
C ARG A 165 -4.30 9.37 10.08
N ARG A 166 -3.18 8.88 10.62
CA ARG A 166 -2.67 9.29 11.93
C ARG A 166 -2.41 10.80 12.00
N LEU A 167 -1.86 11.41 10.95
CA LEU A 167 -1.63 12.85 10.89
C LEU A 167 -2.93 13.65 10.85
N ILE A 168 -3.94 13.19 10.10
CA ILE A 168 -5.28 13.79 10.08
C ILE A 168 -5.93 13.68 11.47
N MET A 169 -5.94 12.49 12.06
CA MET A 169 -6.50 12.24 13.40
C MET A 169 -5.78 13.08 14.46
N SER A 170 -4.46 13.23 14.37
CA SER A 170 -3.70 14.11 15.29
C SER A 170 -4.10 15.58 15.16
N ARG A 171 -4.45 16.06 13.96
CA ARG A 171 -4.93 17.44 13.75
C ARG A 171 -6.36 17.65 14.24
N VAL A 172 -7.25 16.66 14.05
CA VAL A 172 -8.67 16.75 14.40
C VAL A 172 -8.91 16.50 15.89
N MET A 173 -8.28 15.47 16.44
CA MET A 173 -8.51 14.97 17.80
C MET A 173 -7.21 14.78 18.59
N GLY A 174 -6.18 15.58 18.33
CA GLY A 174 -4.86 15.47 18.97
C GLY A 174 -4.88 15.54 20.50
N TYR A 175 -5.89 16.16 21.10
CA TYR A 175 -6.04 16.14 22.56
C TYR A 175 -6.45 14.77 23.10
N LEU A 176 -7.26 14.00 22.36
CA LEU A 176 -7.64 12.63 22.74
C LEU A 176 -6.44 11.68 22.64
N LEU A 177 -5.64 11.79 21.58
CA LEU A 177 -4.42 10.98 21.45
C LEU A 177 -3.50 11.16 22.67
N ARG A 178 -3.38 12.38 23.20
CA ARG A 178 -2.61 12.67 24.41
C ARG A 178 -3.29 12.17 25.68
N ARG A 179 -4.61 12.39 25.82
CA ARG A 179 -5.39 11.98 27.00
C ARG A 179 -5.44 10.47 27.15
N MET A 180 -5.43 9.73 26.04
CA MET A 180 -5.48 8.26 25.99
C MET A 180 -4.09 7.63 25.84
N SER A 181 -3.01 8.41 25.98
CA SER A 181 -1.63 7.92 25.90
C SER A 181 -1.34 7.07 24.65
N VAL A 182 -1.85 7.48 23.48
CA VAL A 182 -1.66 6.74 22.23
C VAL A 182 -0.19 6.78 21.81
N LYS A 183 0.39 5.60 21.55
CA LYS A 183 1.79 5.45 21.15
C LYS A 183 2.07 6.11 19.80
N ARG A 184 3.27 6.70 19.68
CA ARG A 184 3.72 7.37 18.45
C ARG A 184 4.23 6.37 17.42
N LEU A 185 4.00 6.67 16.14
CA LEU A 185 4.47 5.84 15.01
C LEU A 185 5.87 6.21 14.53
N SER A 186 6.39 7.38 14.91
CA SER A 186 7.66 7.92 14.39
C SER A 186 8.86 7.02 14.64
N GLY A 187 8.86 6.26 15.76
CA GLY A 187 9.90 5.27 16.07
C GLY A 187 10.05 4.23 14.96
N PHE A 188 8.93 3.70 14.48
CA PHE A 188 8.89 2.69 13.43
C PHE A 188 9.43 3.21 12.09
N PHE A 189 9.00 4.40 11.66
CA PHE A 189 9.48 5.01 10.42
C PHE A 189 10.98 5.33 10.47
N ARG A 190 11.50 5.70 11.64
CA ARG A 190 12.94 5.86 11.86
C ARG A 190 13.67 4.52 11.72
N THR A 191 13.15 3.44 12.30
CA THR A 191 13.71 2.08 12.14
C THR A 191 13.79 1.70 10.67
N LEU A 192 12.69 1.87 9.91
CA LEU A 192 12.62 1.57 8.48
C LEU A 192 13.63 2.39 7.66
N ARG A 193 13.75 3.70 7.94
CA ARG A 193 14.72 4.59 7.29
C ARG A 193 16.16 4.18 7.57
N GLN A 194 16.47 3.85 8.82
CA GLN A 194 17.82 3.44 9.24
C GLN A 194 18.22 2.10 8.61
N PHE A 195 17.30 1.13 8.52
CA PHE A 195 17.58 -0.15 7.88
C PHE A 195 18.03 0.02 6.42
N LEU A 196 17.33 0.85 5.64
CA LEU A 196 17.66 1.07 4.23
C LEU A 196 18.94 1.90 4.03
N ARG A 197 19.36 2.68 5.05
CA ARG A 197 20.61 3.47 5.04
C ARG A 197 21.80 2.77 5.69
N ALA A 198 21.63 1.57 6.26
CA ALA A 198 22.66 0.92 7.08
C ALA A 198 24.04 0.78 6.40
N ASP A 199 24.07 0.53 5.08
CA ASP A 199 25.29 0.36 4.30
C ASP A 199 25.49 1.46 3.24
N SER A 200 24.78 2.58 3.35
CA SER A 200 24.98 3.70 2.43
C SER A 200 26.35 4.32 2.66
N HIS A 201 27.15 4.49 1.60
CA HIS A 201 28.27 5.44 1.67
C HIS A 201 27.70 6.86 1.81
N ASP A 202 28.44 7.81 2.40
CA ASP A 202 27.99 9.17 2.74
C ASP A 202 27.32 9.99 1.60
N HIS A 203 27.38 9.52 0.34
CA HIS A 203 26.78 10.16 -0.83
C HIS A 203 25.82 9.29 -1.64
N ASP A 204 25.60 8.04 -1.22
CA ASP A 204 24.69 7.12 -1.88
C ASP A 204 23.24 7.49 -1.56
N LEU A 205 22.37 7.36 -2.57
CA LEU A 205 20.96 7.71 -2.45
C LEU A 205 20.14 6.54 -1.90
N SER A 206 19.08 6.86 -1.18
CA SER A 206 17.98 5.95 -0.88
C SER A 206 16.76 6.33 -1.71
N ILE A 207 16.16 5.35 -2.37
CA ILE A 207 15.02 5.56 -3.26
C ILE A 207 13.80 4.74 -2.83
N LEU A 208 12.62 5.21 -3.20
CA LEU A 208 11.40 4.42 -3.26
C LEU A 208 11.12 4.12 -4.73
N LEU A 209 11.24 2.86 -5.12
CA LEU A 209 11.00 2.41 -6.49
C LEU A 209 9.51 2.18 -6.71
N THR A 210 8.88 3.02 -7.54
CA THR A 210 7.44 3.00 -7.85
C THR A 210 7.18 2.53 -9.27
N PRO A 211 6.07 1.80 -9.54
CA PRO A 211 5.65 1.48 -10.91
C PRO A 211 5.13 2.70 -11.69
N GLY A 212 4.91 3.84 -11.03
CA GLY A 212 4.47 5.09 -11.64
C GLY A 212 3.00 5.42 -11.37
N GLN A 213 2.49 6.47 -12.03
CA GLN A 213 1.15 7.03 -11.77
C GLN A 213 -0.02 6.15 -12.23
N SER A 214 0.26 5.08 -12.98
CA SER A 214 -0.76 4.15 -13.46
C SER A 214 -1.32 3.23 -12.38
N VAL A 215 -0.72 3.21 -11.18
CA VAL A 215 -1.24 2.41 -10.05
C VAL A 215 -1.99 3.30 -9.05
N GLU A 216 -3.07 2.76 -8.52
CA GLU A 216 -3.93 3.46 -7.56
C GLU A 216 -3.19 3.88 -6.27
N SER A 217 -2.20 3.08 -5.84
CA SER A 217 -1.38 3.34 -4.65
C SER A 217 -0.27 4.37 -4.88
N TYR A 218 -0.18 5.03 -6.04
CA TYR A 218 0.91 5.98 -6.32
C TYR A 218 0.96 7.13 -5.31
N PHE A 219 -0.21 7.62 -4.84
CA PHE A 219 -0.28 8.60 -3.76
C PHE A 219 0.50 8.14 -2.53
N GLU A 220 0.27 6.90 -2.09
CA GLU A 220 0.92 6.32 -0.93
C GLU A 220 2.44 6.30 -1.12
N HIS A 221 2.90 5.96 -2.33
CA HIS A 221 4.32 5.89 -2.67
C HIS A 221 4.97 7.28 -2.55
N ALA A 222 4.34 8.31 -3.12
CA ALA A 222 4.83 9.68 -3.06
C ALA A 222 4.82 10.24 -1.63
N PHE A 223 3.73 10.01 -0.90
CA PHE A 223 3.57 10.45 0.48
C PHE A 223 4.63 9.82 1.41
N LEU A 224 4.86 8.51 1.25
CA LEU A 224 5.85 7.79 2.03
C LEU A 224 7.29 8.18 1.66
N ALA A 225 7.59 8.34 0.37
CA ALA A 225 8.91 8.79 -0.09
C ALA A 225 9.28 10.14 0.52
N ASN A 226 8.33 11.08 0.53
CA ASN A 226 8.51 12.40 1.14
C ASN A 226 8.75 12.29 2.66
N HIS A 227 7.97 11.46 3.37
CA HIS A 227 8.13 11.30 4.81
C HIS A 227 9.45 10.62 5.21
N LEU A 228 9.91 9.64 4.43
CA LEU A 228 11.15 8.90 4.69
C LEU A 228 12.41 9.61 4.19
N ASP A 229 12.26 10.75 3.49
CA ASP A 229 13.35 11.45 2.80
C ASP A 229 14.08 10.51 1.81
N PHE A 230 13.27 9.87 0.97
CA PHE A 230 13.71 9.02 -0.15
C PHE A 230 13.32 9.67 -1.47
N ILE A 231 14.16 9.50 -2.49
CA ILE A 231 13.82 9.93 -3.84
C ILE A 231 12.79 8.95 -4.42
N LEU A 232 11.65 9.47 -4.87
CA LEU A 232 10.69 8.68 -5.64
C LEU A 232 11.23 8.48 -7.05
N ALA A 233 11.45 7.23 -7.45
CA ALA A 233 12.05 6.89 -8.75
C ALA A 233 11.25 5.79 -9.45
N GLU A 234 11.12 5.89 -10.77
CA GLU A 234 10.57 4.84 -11.63
C GLU A 234 11.71 4.03 -12.25
N GLY A 235 11.40 2.85 -12.83
CA GLY A 235 12.40 2.01 -13.50
C GLY A 235 13.23 2.75 -14.55
N ASP A 236 12.57 3.61 -15.34
CA ASP A 236 13.19 4.47 -16.35
C ASP A 236 14.07 5.60 -15.77
N ASP A 237 14.05 5.85 -14.46
CA ASP A 237 15.00 6.79 -13.81
C ASP A 237 16.32 6.10 -13.44
N LEU A 238 16.38 4.77 -13.52
CA LEU A 238 17.48 3.96 -13.02
C LEU A 238 18.32 3.34 -14.15
N THR A 239 19.51 2.90 -13.79
CA THR A 239 20.39 2.07 -14.62
C THR A 239 21.37 1.32 -13.74
N VAL A 240 21.81 0.12 -14.15
CA VAL A 240 22.88 -0.61 -13.47
C VAL A 240 24.22 -0.41 -14.19
N ARG A 241 25.28 -0.09 -13.43
CA ARG A 241 26.66 0.05 -13.93
C ARG A 241 27.62 -0.59 -12.94
N ASN A 242 28.52 -1.46 -13.43
CA ASN A 242 29.49 -2.17 -12.59
C ASN A 242 28.86 -2.86 -11.36
N ASN A 243 27.70 -3.52 -11.56
CA ASN A 243 26.90 -4.15 -10.52
C ASN A 243 26.42 -3.20 -9.40
N ARG A 244 26.35 -1.89 -9.65
CA ARG A 244 25.70 -0.93 -8.75
C ARG A 244 24.51 -0.28 -9.42
N LEU A 245 23.47 -0.04 -8.63
CA LEU A 245 22.30 0.72 -9.06
C LEU A 245 22.65 2.22 -9.07
N MET A 246 22.26 2.91 -10.13
CA MET A 246 22.52 4.33 -10.33
C MET A 246 21.21 5.04 -10.70
N LEU A 247 20.99 6.23 -10.15
CA LEU A 247 19.95 7.17 -10.55
C LEU A 247 20.49 8.11 -11.63
N LYS A 248 19.70 8.33 -12.69
CA LYS A 248 20.01 9.26 -13.78
C LYS A 248 19.56 10.68 -13.41
N THR A 249 20.48 11.53 -12.98
CA THR A 249 20.22 12.94 -12.67
C THR A 249 20.75 13.86 -13.77
N LEU A 250 20.39 15.15 -13.71
CA LEU A 250 20.94 16.17 -14.61
C LEU A 250 22.46 16.35 -14.47
N SER A 251 23.02 16.13 -13.28
CA SER A 251 24.47 16.15 -13.02
C SER A 251 25.18 14.84 -13.38
N GLY A 252 24.46 13.80 -13.80
CA GLY A 252 25.02 12.52 -14.21
C GLY A 252 24.49 11.34 -13.38
N LEU A 253 25.30 10.29 -13.27
CA LEU A 253 24.89 9.06 -12.56
C LEU A 253 25.24 9.16 -11.07
N ARG A 254 24.23 9.00 -10.21
CA ARG A 254 24.40 8.96 -8.76
C ARG A 254 24.17 7.55 -8.22
N PRO A 255 25.06 7.00 -7.38
CA PRO A 255 24.86 5.67 -6.82
C PRO A 255 23.65 5.62 -5.88
N VAL A 256 22.95 4.49 -5.91
CA VAL A 256 21.81 4.16 -5.03
C VAL A 256 22.21 2.94 -4.20
N SER A 257 22.19 3.08 -2.87
CA SER A 257 22.52 2.00 -1.94
C SER A 257 21.31 1.31 -1.36
N GLY A 258 20.16 2.01 -1.26
CA GLY A 258 18.95 1.51 -0.61
C GLY A 258 17.71 1.69 -1.48
N VAL A 259 16.91 0.63 -1.62
CA VAL A 259 15.67 0.63 -2.40
C VAL A 259 14.52 0.12 -1.53
N LEU A 260 13.54 0.97 -1.24
CA LEU A 260 12.22 0.52 -0.80
C LEU A 260 11.39 0.21 -2.04
N ARG A 261 11.15 -1.07 -2.29
CA ARG A 261 10.53 -1.53 -3.53
C ARG A 261 9.00 -1.54 -3.43
N ARG A 262 8.33 -0.91 -4.39
CA ARG A 262 6.87 -0.99 -4.62
C ARG A 262 6.48 -1.65 -5.95
N VAL A 263 7.44 -2.18 -6.68
CA VAL A 263 7.27 -2.91 -7.95
C VAL A 263 7.19 -4.41 -7.69
N ALA A 264 6.32 -5.15 -8.39
CA ALA A 264 6.17 -6.60 -8.23
C ALA A 264 7.44 -7.37 -8.63
N ASP A 265 7.66 -8.55 -8.05
CA ASP A 265 8.90 -9.33 -8.21
C ASP A 265 9.25 -9.57 -9.68
N GLN A 266 8.29 -10.05 -10.49
CA GLN A 266 8.46 -10.33 -11.92
C GLN A 266 8.82 -9.11 -12.77
N ASP A 267 8.54 -7.90 -12.27
CA ASP A 267 8.68 -6.64 -12.98
C ASP A 267 9.94 -5.86 -12.57
N VAL A 268 10.75 -6.40 -11.65
CA VAL A 268 11.96 -5.76 -11.11
C VAL A 268 13.09 -5.66 -12.14
N ASP A 269 13.26 -6.67 -13.00
CA ASP A 269 14.36 -6.71 -13.96
C ASP A 269 13.90 -7.33 -15.29
N PRO A 270 13.73 -6.52 -16.35
CA PRO A 270 13.29 -7.02 -17.65
C PRO A 270 14.33 -7.88 -18.37
N LEU A 271 15.60 -7.93 -17.94
CA LEU A 271 16.59 -8.81 -18.57
C LEU A 271 16.44 -10.27 -18.15
N GLU A 272 15.99 -10.50 -16.92
CA GLU A 272 15.95 -11.85 -16.33
C GLU A 272 14.52 -12.34 -16.07
N LEU A 273 13.56 -11.42 -15.93
CA LEU A 273 12.19 -11.70 -15.52
C LEU A 273 11.22 -11.34 -16.65
N ASN A 274 10.31 -10.38 -16.45
CA ASN A 274 9.37 -9.95 -17.46
C ASN A 274 10.00 -8.93 -18.44
N GLY A 275 10.43 -9.40 -19.62
CA GLY A 275 11.04 -8.57 -20.66
C GLY A 275 10.14 -7.49 -21.29
N LEU A 276 8.82 -7.55 -21.05
CA LEU A 276 7.89 -6.50 -21.46
C LEU A 276 7.71 -5.41 -20.39
N SER A 277 8.21 -5.64 -19.18
CA SER A 277 8.04 -4.71 -18.07
C SER A 277 8.93 -3.49 -18.19
N ARG A 278 8.39 -2.33 -17.79
CA ARG A 278 9.10 -1.06 -17.67
C ARG A 278 9.16 -0.54 -16.24
N GLN A 279 8.63 -1.29 -15.28
CA GLN A 279 8.52 -0.83 -13.89
C GLN A 279 9.86 -0.92 -13.15
N GLY A 280 10.68 -1.93 -13.48
CA GLY A 280 12.03 -2.10 -12.97
C GLY A 280 13.12 -1.58 -13.91
N THR A 281 14.37 -1.99 -13.68
CA THR A 281 15.52 -1.59 -14.52
C THR A 281 16.37 -2.80 -14.92
N PRO A 282 16.86 -2.85 -16.17
CA PRO A 282 17.79 -3.88 -16.64
C PRO A 282 18.98 -4.08 -15.68
N GLY A 283 19.19 -5.34 -15.25
CA GLY A 283 20.33 -5.76 -14.44
C GLY A 283 20.16 -5.58 -12.93
N LEU A 284 18.98 -5.14 -12.46
CA LEU A 284 18.69 -4.97 -11.04
C LEU A 284 18.80 -6.28 -10.25
N MET A 285 18.34 -7.40 -10.80
CA MET A 285 18.44 -8.71 -10.13
C MET A 285 19.90 -9.11 -9.90
N ASN A 286 20.76 -8.91 -10.90
CA ASN A 286 22.20 -9.15 -10.74
C ASN A 286 22.84 -8.17 -9.73
N SER A 287 22.40 -6.90 -9.67
CA SER A 287 22.86 -5.96 -8.64
C SER A 287 22.50 -6.45 -7.23
N VAL A 288 21.28 -6.98 -7.03
CA VAL A 288 20.86 -7.58 -5.75
C VAL A 288 21.71 -8.82 -5.42
N ARG A 289 21.91 -9.75 -6.36
CA ARG A 289 22.76 -10.95 -6.18
C ARG A 289 24.19 -10.62 -5.76
N ARG A 290 24.74 -9.52 -6.27
CA ARG A 290 26.12 -9.08 -5.98
C ARG A 290 26.24 -8.20 -4.74
N GLY A 291 25.13 -7.92 -4.05
CA GLY A 291 25.12 -7.00 -2.90
C GLY A 291 25.39 -5.53 -3.29
N GLY A 292 25.14 -5.17 -4.55
CA GLY A 292 25.32 -3.82 -5.05
C GLY A 292 24.23 -2.83 -4.65
N VAL A 293 23.14 -3.34 -4.05
CA VAL A 293 22.03 -2.55 -3.50
C VAL A 293 21.32 -3.33 -2.39
N ARG A 294 20.97 -2.65 -1.30
CA ARG A 294 20.08 -3.16 -0.25
C ARG A 294 18.64 -2.93 -0.67
N MET A 295 17.84 -3.99 -0.75
CA MET A 295 16.47 -3.92 -1.23
C MET A 295 15.49 -4.42 -0.17
N GLY A 296 14.53 -3.58 0.19
CA GLY A 296 13.40 -3.95 1.03
C GLY A 296 12.13 -4.10 0.21
N ASN A 297 11.58 -5.29 -0.03
CA ASN A 297 12.12 -6.64 0.23
C ASN A 297 12.85 -7.23 -0.97
N VAL A 298 13.65 -8.28 -0.74
CA VAL A 298 14.38 -9.01 -1.78
C VAL A 298 13.39 -9.68 -2.76
N PRO A 299 13.60 -9.62 -4.09
CA PRO A 299 12.75 -10.33 -5.05
C PRO A 299 12.80 -11.85 -4.81
N GLY A 300 11.63 -12.49 -4.80
CA GLY A 300 11.41 -13.88 -4.37
C GLY A 300 10.69 -13.98 -3.03
N ALA A 301 10.75 -12.95 -2.18
CA ALA A 301 10.05 -12.93 -0.90
C ALA A 301 8.52 -13.01 -1.06
N SER A 302 7.97 -12.61 -2.21
CA SER A 302 6.53 -12.66 -2.49
C SER A 302 5.90 -14.04 -2.41
N VAL A 303 6.70 -15.12 -2.48
CA VAL A 303 6.20 -16.48 -2.34
C VAL A 303 5.38 -16.67 -1.06
N ILE A 304 5.73 -15.99 0.04
CA ILE A 304 4.99 -16.08 1.31
C ILE A 304 3.67 -15.32 1.29
N ASP A 305 3.42 -14.42 0.32
CA ASP A 305 2.17 -13.67 0.20
C ASP A 305 1.01 -14.57 -0.27
N SER A 306 1.33 -15.73 -0.88
CA SER A 306 0.33 -16.63 -1.44
C SER A 306 -0.57 -17.20 -0.34
N PRO A 307 -1.90 -17.19 -0.54
CA PRO A 307 -2.83 -17.75 0.42
C PRO A 307 -2.76 -19.30 0.44
N LEU A 308 -2.04 -19.94 -0.48
CA LEU A 308 -1.76 -21.39 -0.45
C LEU A 308 -1.08 -21.84 0.84
N TRP A 309 -0.39 -20.95 1.55
CA TRP A 309 0.25 -21.25 2.82
C TRP A 309 -0.70 -21.27 4.03
N MET A 310 -1.96 -20.85 3.87
CA MET A 310 -2.92 -20.86 4.96
C MET A 310 -3.08 -22.27 5.55
N GLY A 311 -3.18 -22.36 6.87
CA GLY A 311 -3.25 -23.62 7.61
C GLY A 311 -1.95 -24.46 7.69
N ARG A 312 -0.81 -23.99 7.17
CA ARG A 312 0.41 -24.83 7.03
C ARG A 312 1.63 -24.38 7.84
N PHE A 313 1.59 -23.21 8.48
CA PHE A 313 2.79 -22.64 9.08
C PHE A 313 3.16 -23.23 10.43
N GLU A 314 2.23 -23.81 11.16
CA GLU A 314 2.44 -24.32 12.51
C GLU A 314 3.49 -25.44 12.53
N GLY A 315 3.32 -26.46 11.68
CA GLY A 315 4.28 -27.57 11.54
C GLY A 315 5.63 -27.12 10.98
N LEU A 316 5.63 -26.18 10.03
CA LEU A 316 6.85 -25.64 9.43
C LEU A 316 7.64 -24.79 10.42
N CYS A 317 6.97 -23.99 11.26
CA CYS A 317 7.60 -23.18 12.30
C CYS A 317 8.30 -24.06 13.33
N GLN A 318 7.64 -25.13 13.79
CA GLN A 318 8.25 -26.09 14.70
C GLN A 318 9.50 -26.75 14.09
N LYS A 319 9.48 -27.03 12.80
CA LYS A 319 10.61 -27.67 12.10
C LYS A 319 11.79 -26.73 11.87
N LEU A 320 11.53 -25.49 11.46
CA LEU A 320 12.57 -24.51 11.13
C LEU A 320 13.13 -23.79 12.36
N LEU A 321 12.29 -23.43 13.32
CA LEU A 321 12.68 -22.67 14.52
C LEU A 321 12.75 -23.51 15.78
N GLY A 322 12.14 -24.70 15.82
CA GLY A 322 11.98 -25.47 17.06
C GLY A 322 10.95 -24.89 18.02
N GLU A 323 10.13 -23.92 17.57
CA GLU A 323 9.18 -23.16 18.39
C GLU A 323 7.74 -23.40 17.91
N GLU A 324 6.78 -23.43 18.86
CA GLU A 324 5.36 -23.35 18.52
C GLU A 324 5.03 -21.94 17.98
N LEU A 325 4.21 -21.90 16.93
CA LEU A 325 3.77 -20.66 16.32
C LEU A 325 2.81 -19.90 17.26
N LEU A 326 3.25 -18.73 17.73
CA LEU A 326 2.51 -17.91 18.70
C LEU A 326 1.21 -17.33 18.14
N LEU A 327 1.24 -16.89 16.88
CA LEU A 327 0.07 -16.39 16.16
C LEU A 327 -0.26 -17.33 15.00
N LYS A 328 -1.29 -18.13 15.24
CA LYS A 328 -1.79 -19.12 14.29
C LYS A 328 -2.32 -18.45 13.04
N THR A 329 -2.19 -19.14 11.93
CA THR A 329 -2.83 -18.72 10.68
C THR A 329 -4.28 -19.18 10.70
N LEU A 330 -5.17 -18.47 10.03
CA LEU A 330 -6.55 -18.94 9.89
C LEU A 330 -6.54 -20.34 9.24
N PRO A 331 -7.23 -21.35 9.83
CA PRO A 331 -7.33 -22.67 9.24
C PRO A 331 -7.92 -22.61 7.83
N ALA A 332 -7.34 -23.35 6.89
CA ALA A 332 -7.76 -23.37 5.51
C ALA A 332 -7.37 -24.68 4.81
N LEU A 333 -8.08 -24.96 3.73
CA LEU A 333 -7.99 -26.15 2.89
C LEU A 333 -7.37 -25.74 1.55
N TRP A 334 -6.18 -26.25 1.25
CA TRP A 334 -5.58 -26.19 -0.07
C TRP A 334 -6.16 -27.31 -0.94
N LEU A 335 -6.78 -26.92 -2.05
CA LEU A 335 -7.50 -27.85 -2.90
C LEU A 335 -6.58 -28.70 -3.78
N GLY A 336 -5.25 -28.56 -3.65
CA GLY A 336 -4.31 -29.51 -4.21
C GLY A 336 -4.21 -30.82 -3.44
N ASP A 337 -4.58 -30.81 -2.15
CA ASP A 337 -4.59 -32.01 -1.31
C ASP A 337 -5.91 -32.79 -1.51
N PRO A 338 -5.86 -34.11 -1.84
CA PRO A 338 -7.07 -34.93 -1.99
C PRO A 338 -7.97 -34.99 -0.75
N ASP A 339 -7.38 -35.04 0.45
CA ASP A 339 -8.13 -35.19 1.70
C ASP A 339 -8.82 -33.85 2.05
N GLU A 340 -8.10 -32.74 1.91
CA GLU A 340 -8.68 -31.40 2.12
C GLU A 340 -9.73 -31.04 1.05
N ARG A 341 -9.65 -31.62 -0.16
CA ARG A 341 -10.71 -31.49 -1.18
C ARG A 341 -11.99 -32.22 -0.78
N GLU A 342 -11.89 -33.41 -0.19
CA GLU A 342 -13.07 -34.14 0.29
C GLU A 342 -13.78 -33.33 1.39
N GLU A 343 -13.01 -32.73 2.31
CA GLU A 343 -13.54 -31.82 3.32
C GLU A 343 -14.17 -30.56 2.69
N PHE A 344 -13.53 -29.96 1.70
CA PHE A 344 -14.08 -28.82 0.95
C PHE A 344 -15.42 -29.16 0.28
N ASP A 345 -15.56 -30.33 -0.33
CA ASP A 345 -16.81 -30.76 -0.95
C ASP A 345 -17.94 -30.94 0.09
N ALA A 346 -17.62 -31.31 1.33
CA ALA A 346 -18.57 -31.41 2.43
C ALA A 346 -19.02 -30.04 2.98
N LEU A 347 -18.18 -29.01 2.87
CA LEU A 347 -18.50 -27.63 3.29
C LEU A 347 -19.28 -26.84 2.23
N TRP A 348 -19.32 -27.31 0.97
CA TRP A 348 -19.99 -26.61 -0.12
C TRP A 348 -21.51 -26.50 0.10
N PRO A 349 -22.16 -25.33 -0.11
CA PRO A 349 -21.62 -24.06 -0.61
C PRO A 349 -21.21 -23.03 0.46
N ASP A 350 -21.21 -23.41 1.74
CA ASP A 350 -20.96 -22.51 2.88
C ASP A 350 -19.45 -22.32 3.15
N VAL A 351 -18.74 -21.84 2.13
CA VAL A 351 -17.28 -21.73 2.12
C VAL A 351 -16.81 -20.45 1.43
N LEU A 352 -15.68 -19.91 1.89
CA LEU A 352 -14.95 -18.82 1.23
C LEU A 352 -13.85 -19.44 0.37
N VAL A 353 -13.70 -18.98 -0.87
CA VAL A 353 -12.69 -19.51 -1.80
C VAL A 353 -11.84 -18.36 -2.32
N ARG A 354 -10.52 -18.56 -2.39
CA ARG A 354 -9.53 -17.60 -2.92
C ARG A 354 -8.53 -18.30 -3.85
N HIS A 355 -8.18 -17.62 -4.93
CA HIS A 355 -7.14 -18.05 -5.86
C HIS A 355 -5.72 -17.80 -5.31
N ALA A 356 -4.75 -18.62 -5.72
CA ALA A 356 -3.36 -18.63 -5.24
C ALA A 356 -2.56 -17.36 -5.59
N SER A 357 -2.94 -16.67 -6.66
CA SER A 357 -2.30 -15.43 -7.09
C SER A 357 -2.62 -14.32 -6.12
N ALA A 358 -1.61 -13.73 -5.47
CA ALA A 358 -1.83 -12.60 -4.57
C ALA A 358 -1.83 -11.25 -5.31
N PHE A 359 -1.36 -11.20 -6.58
CA PHE A 359 -1.44 -10.00 -7.43
C PHE A 359 -1.61 -10.36 -8.94
N PRO A 360 -2.39 -9.59 -9.74
CA PRO A 360 -3.35 -8.56 -9.30
C PRO A 360 -4.41 -9.17 -8.37
N ALA A 361 -5.22 -8.32 -7.72
CA ALA A 361 -6.15 -8.73 -6.66
C ALA A 361 -6.79 -10.11 -6.92
N SER A 362 -6.51 -11.05 -6.03
CA SER A 362 -6.85 -12.46 -6.21
C SER A 362 -8.35 -12.65 -6.42
N GLU A 363 -8.75 -13.50 -7.35
CA GLU A 363 -10.16 -13.90 -7.42
C GLU A 363 -10.58 -14.53 -6.09
N SER A 364 -11.71 -14.09 -5.55
CA SER A 364 -12.24 -14.65 -4.30
C SER A 364 -13.73 -14.49 -4.25
N PHE A 365 -14.38 -15.46 -3.61
CA PHE A 365 -15.81 -15.66 -3.70
C PHE A 365 -16.37 -16.06 -2.33
N VAL A 366 -17.46 -15.42 -1.93
CA VAL A 366 -18.38 -15.97 -0.93
C VAL A 366 -19.31 -16.90 -1.69
N VAL A 367 -19.08 -18.22 -1.64
CA VAL A 367 -19.74 -19.16 -2.55
C VAL A 367 -21.26 -19.19 -2.39
N ARG A 368 -21.74 -19.08 -1.15
CA ARG A 368 -23.18 -19.04 -0.84
C ARG A 368 -23.91 -17.85 -1.46
N ASP A 369 -23.22 -16.73 -1.70
CA ASP A 369 -23.81 -15.50 -2.25
C ASP A 369 -23.81 -15.47 -3.79
N LEU A 370 -23.12 -16.43 -4.43
CA LEU A 370 -23.11 -16.56 -5.88
C LEU A 370 -24.43 -17.14 -6.41
N PRO A 371 -24.91 -16.66 -7.58
CA PRO A 371 -25.96 -17.33 -8.35
C PRO A 371 -25.58 -18.78 -8.68
N ASP A 372 -26.57 -19.65 -8.82
CA ASP A 372 -26.35 -21.09 -9.08
C ASP A 372 -25.47 -21.35 -10.32
N SER A 373 -25.68 -20.59 -11.41
CA SER A 373 -24.86 -20.70 -12.63
C SER A 373 -23.38 -20.39 -12.40
N ASP A 374 -23.11 -19.36 -11.58
CA ASP A 374 -21.76 -18.89 -11.31
C ASP A 374 -21.06 -19.81 -10.31
N ARG A 375 -21.83 -20.37 -9.39
CA ARG A 375 -21.40 -21.40 -8.44
C ARG A 375 -20.96 -22.68 -9.17
N ASP A 376 -21.74 -23.16 -10.13
CA ASP A 376 -21.38 -24.33 -10.95
C ASP A 376 -20.14 -24.06 -11.81
N ALA A 377 -20.06 -22.87 -12.42
CA ALA A 377 -18.89 -22.46 -13.19
C ALA A 377 -17.62 -22.38 -12.31
N LEU A 378 -17.72 -21.83 -11.09
CA LEU A 378 -16.63 -21.79 -10.13
C LEU A 378 -16.20 -23.20 -9.72
N LYS A 379 -17.15 -24.10 -9.42
CA LYS A 379 -16.83 -25.49 -9.06
C LYS A 379 -16.09 -26.21 -10.19
N ALA A 380 -16.52 -26.05 -11.44
CA ALA A 380 -15.83 -26.61 -12.61
C ALA A 380 -14.41 -26.05 -12.80
N ARG A 381 -14.21 -24.74 -12.56
CA ARG A 381 -12.88 -24.10 -12.60
C ARG A 381 -11.95 -24.67 -11.52
N ILE A 382 -12.45 -24.79 -10.29
CA ILE A 382 -11.69 -25.37 -9.17
C ILE A 382 -11.30 -26.82 -9.48
N GLN A 383 -12.22 -27.62 -10.02
CA GLN A 383 -11.92 -29.01 -10.39
C GLN A 383 -10.87 -29.13 -11.50
N THR A 384 -10.81 -28.14 -12.41
CA THR A 384 -9.85 -28.13 -13.52
C THR A 384 -8.44 -27.75 -13.05
N ASP A 385 -8.33 -26.84 -12.08
CA ASP A 385 -7.04 -26.32 -11.58
C ASP A 385 -7.00 -26.23 -10.06
N ALA A 386 -7.20 -27.36 -9.37
CA ALA A 386 -7.39 -27.39 -7.93
C ALA A 386 -6.15 -26.93 -7.14
N LEU A 387 -4.95 -27.05 -7.73
CA LEU A 387 -3.69 -26.64 -7.13
C LEU A 387 -3.63 -25.13 -6.85
N SER A 388 -4.40 -24.34 -7.59
CA SER A 388 -4.41 -22.87 -7.55
C SER A 388 -5.45 -22.28 -6.60
N TRP A 389 -6.12 -23.10 -5.77
CA TRP A 389 -7.20 -22.62 -4.90
C TRP A 389 -7.00 -23.02 -3.45
N VAL A 390 -7.42 -22.11 -2.57
CA VAL A 390 -7.55 -22.33 -1.14
C VAL A 390 -8.95 -21.95 -0.69
N ALA A 391 -9.50 -22.69 0.26
CA ALA A 391 -10.83 -22.51 0.79
C ALA A 391 -10.83 -22.52 2.32
N TRP A 392 -11.75 -21.82 2.96
CA TRP A 392 -11.95 -21.90 4.40
C TRP A 392 -13.39 -21.55 4.79
N GLN A 393 -13.81 -22.02 5.95
CA GLN A 393 -15.11 -21.63 6.51
C GLN A 393 -14.99 -20.25 7.16
N ALA A 394 -15.96 -19.37 6.90
CA ALA A 394 -16.01 -18.06 7.53
C ALA A 394 -16.14 -18.22 9.05
N ILE A 395 -15.32 -17.49 9.80
CA ILE A 395 -15.43 -17.40 11.26
C ILE A 395 -16.25 -16.17 11.66
N ASP A 396 -16.89 -16.24 12.83
CA ASP A 396 -17.52 -15.09 13.45
C ASP A 396 -16.45 -14.11 13.94
N LEU A 397 -16.49 -12.89 13.43
CA LEU A 397 -15.54 -11.84 13.77
C LEU A 397 -16.03 -10.98 14.93
N GLU A 398 -15.09 -10.36 15.63
CA GLU A 398 -15.32 -9.23 16.53
C GLU A 398 -16.21 -8.17 15.85
N VAL A 399 -17.13 -7.61 16.64
CA VAL A 399 -17.97 -6.47 16.26
C VAL A 399 -17.36 -5.19 16.80
N VAL A 400 -17.20 -4.19 15.93
CA VAL A 400 -16.69 -2.87 16.26
C VAL A 400 -17.69 -1.78 15.88
N PRO A 401 -17.75 -0.67 16.64
CA PRO A 401 -18.62 0.46 16.30
C PRO A 401 -18.03 1.29 15.17
N VAL A 402 -18.84 1.66 14.18
CA VAL A 402 -18.50 2.60 13.09
C VAL A 402 -19.38 3.84 13.15
N ALA A 403 -18.81 5.01 12.87
CA ALA A 403 -19.57 6.26 12.89
C ALA A 403 -20.57 6.33 11.73
N GLU A 404 -21.81 6.71 12.05
CA GLU A 404 -22.88 6.97 11.10
C GLU A 404 -23.64 8.24 11.50
N GLU A 405 -23.27 9.36 10.87
CA GLU A 405 -23.75 10.70 11.21
C GLU A 405 -23.59 11.01 12.72
N ASN A 406 -24.70 11.11 13.44
CA ASN A 406 -24.76 11.37 14.89
C ASN A 406 -24.89 10.08 15.72
N THR A 407 -24.89 8.91 15.07
CA THR A 407 -25.06 7.59 15.69
C THR A 407 -23.89 6.66 15.36
N ARG A 408 -23.92 5.41 15.85
CA ARG A 408 -22.91 4.40 15.55
C ARG A 408 -23.59 3.10 15.14
N ALA A 409 -23.12 2.49 14.06
CA ALA A 409 -23.53 1.18 13.57
C ALA A 409 -22.48 0.12 13.93
N GLU A 410 -22.83 -1.15 13.72
CA GLU A 410 -21.94 -2.30 13.96
C GLU A 410 -21.25 -2.74 12.66
N SER A 411 -19.98 -3.14 12.77
CA SER A 411 -19.16 -3.59 11.64
C SER A 411 -18.12 -4.60 12.11
N HIS A 412 -17.47 -5.32 11.20
CA HIS A 412 -16.39 -6.25 11.50
C HIS A 412 -15.04 -5.71 11.01
N ALA A 413 -13.99 -5.87 11.82
CA ALA A 413 -12.67 -5.32 11.53
C ALA A 413 -11.63 -6.38 11.17
N VAL A 414 -10.80 -6.08 10.18
CA VAL A 414 -9.52 -6.75 9.91
C VAL A 414 -8.40 -5.75 10.15
N LEU A 415 -7.44 -6.07 11.01
CA LEU A 415 -6.33 -5.19 11.33
C LEU A 415 -5.13 -5.47 10.44
N ARG A 416 -4.64 -4.45 9.74
CA ARG A 416 -3.33 -4.49 9.08
C ARG A 416 -2.26 -3.84 9.96
N MET A 417 -1.36 -4.66 10.47
CA MET A 417 -0.19 -4.25 11.25
C MET A 417 1.10 -4.43 10.45
N TYR A 418 2.16 -3.72 10.84
CA TYR A 418 3.40 -3.68 10.09
C TYR A 418 4.61 -4.01 10.96
N THR A 419 5.54 -4.76 10.38
CA THR A 419 6.83 -5.08 10.98
C THR A 419 7.96 -4.61 10.08
N ALA A 420 9.04 -4.11 10.66
CA ALA A 420 10.26 -3.74 9.96
C ALA A 420 11.48 -4.34 10.67
N GLN A 421 12.50 -4.72 9.91
CA GLN A 421 13.80 -5.04 10.48
C GLN A 421 14.57 -3.77 10.80
N SER A 422 15.21 -3.76 11.96
CA SER A 422 16.19 -2.75 12.34
C SER A 422 17.58 -3.12 11.81
N GLN A 423 18.52 -2.18 11.94
CA GLN A 423 19.92 -2.40 11.55
C GLN A 423 20.58 -3.56 12.32
N ASP A 424 20.19 -3.78 13.58
CA ASP A 424 20.67 -4.89 14.41
C ASP A 424 19.87 -6.19 14.23
N LEU A 425 19.12 -6.30 13.11
CA LEU A 425 18.31 -7.46 12.72
C LEU A 425 17.21 -7.84 13.75
N LYS A 426 16.83 -6.90 14.61
CA LYS A 426 15.64 -7.04 15.45
C LYS A 426 14.41 -6.68 14.62
N VAL A 427 13.27 -7.23 15.02
CA VAL A 427 12.00 -6.89 14.41
C VAL A 427 11.32 -5.84 15.28
N ASP A 428 11.09 -4.68 14.68
CA ASP A 428 10.27 -3.61 15.23
C ASP A 428 8.84 -3.76 14.71
N VAL A 429 7.86 -3.62 15.60
CA VAL A 429 6.43 -3.74 15.27
C VAL A 429 5.80 -2.39 15.49
N MET A 430 5.16 -1.84 14.45
CA MET A 430 4.56 -0.53 14.55
C MET A 430 3.42 -0.55 15.59
N PRO A 431 3.40 0.35 16.60
CA PRO A 431 2.31 0.46 17.56
C PRO A 431 1.11 1.21 16.94
N GLY A 432 0.59 0.64 15.86
CA GLY A 432 -0.50 1.18 15.04
C GLY A 432 -0.64 0.41 13.73
N GLY A 433 -1.55 0.87 12.88
CA GLY A 433 -1.95 0.14 11.68
C GLY A 433 -3.24 0.69 11.10
N LEU A 434 -3.88 -0.09 10.25
CA LEU A 434 -5.21 0.21 9.71
C LEU A 434 -6.19 -0.84 10.20
N ALA A 435 -7.41 -0.45 10.56
CA ALA A 435 -8.52 -1.38 10.63
C ALA A 435 -9.39 -1.20 9.39
N ALA A 436 -9.60 -2.27 8.64
CA ALA A 436 -10.52 -2.34 7.50
C ALA A 436 -11.86 -2.86 8.00
N CYS A 437 -12.93 -2.08 7.84
CA CYS A 437 -14.25 -2.36 8.39
C CYS A 437 -15.27 -2.64 7.26
N ASN A 438 -16.04 -3.71 7.42
CA ASN A 438 -17.16 -4.07 6.54
C ASN A 438 -18.34 -4.59 7.38
N HIS A 439 -19.56 -4.31 6.95
CA HIS A 439 -20.75 -4.85 7.63
C HIS A 439 -20.88 -6.37 7.48
N ASP A 440 -20.43 -6.94 6.36
CA ASP A 440 -20.42 -8.39 6.15
C ASP A 440 -19.09 -9.02 6.64
N ALA A 441 -19.18 -9.96 7.58
CA ALA A 441 -18.03 -10.65 8.16
C ALA A 441 -17.28 -11.56 7.17
N SER A 442 -17.97 -12.16 6.20
CA SER A 442 -17.37 -12.99 5.14
C SER A 442 -16.59 -12.11 4.17
N TRP A 443 -17.16 -10.96 3.80
CA TRP A 443 -16.50 -9.97 2.94
C TRP A 443 -15.26 -9.38 3.61
N ALA A 444 -15.33 -9.08 4.91
CA ALA A 444 -14.19 -8.62 5.70
C ALA A 444 -12.99 -9.60 5.58
N GLN A 445 -13.24 -10.91 5.64
CA GLN A 445 -12.21 -11.95 5.54
C GLN A 445 -11.67 -12.14 4.11
N LEU A 446 -12.50 -11.95 3.09
CA LEU A 446 -12.08 -12.12 1.69
C LEU A 446 -11.32 -10.92 1.13
N ARG A 447 -11.71 -9.72 1.54
CA ARG A 447 -11.34 -8.46 0.88
C ARG A 447 -10.95 -7.36 1.89
N PRO A 448 -9.95 -7.59 2.76
CA PRO A 448 -9.52 -6.57 3.71
C PRO A 448 -8.92 -5.32 3.05
N ASN A 449 -8.54 -5.41 1.77
CA ASN A 449 -7.99 -4.30 0.98
C ASN A 449 -9.03 -3.38 0.35
N THR A 450 -10.31 -3.78 0.31
CA THR A 450 -11.40 -2.99 -0.31
C THR A 450 -12.55 -2.78 0.69
N PRO A 451 -12.30 -2.14 1.85
CA PRO A 451 -13.32 -2.00 2.88
C PRO A 451 -14.25 -0.82 2.62
N GLU A 452 -15.43 -0.87 3.24
CA GLU A 452 -16.39 0.22 3.27
C GLU A 452 -15.89 1.40 4.12
N ARG A 453 -15.18 1.10 5.21
CA ARG A 453 -14.59 2.10 6.10
C ARG A 453 -13.20 1.68 6.57
N TYR A 454 -12.39 2.66 6.91
CA TYR A 454 -11.11 2.46 7.57
C TYR A 454 -11.09 3.16 8.92
N LYS A 455 -10.44 2.55 9.92
CA LYS A 455 -10.12 3.20 11.19
C LYS A 455 -8.61 3.33 11.36
N ASP A 456 -8.18 4.38 12.05
CA ASP A 456 -6.84 4.46 12.62
C ASP A 456 -6.74 3.50 13.82
N LEU A 457 -5.66 2.73 13.92
CA LEU A 457 -5.42 1.79 15.03
C LEU A 457 -4.59 2.47 16.13
N TRP A 458 -5.22 2.74 17.26
CA TRP A 458 -4.61 3.37 18.43
C TRP A 458 -4.15 2.33 19.43
N VAL A 459 -2.84 2.14 19.53
CA VAL A 459 -2.24 1.38 20.62
C VAL A 459 -2.02 2.31 21.80
N MET A 460 -2.73 2.08 22.90
CA MET A 460 -2.64 2.87 24.12
C MET A 460 -1.46 2.38 24.96
N GLY A 461 -0.71 3.31 25.56
CA GLY A 461 0.38 3.02 26.50
C GLY A 461 -0.03 3.25 27.96
N THR A 462 0.69 2.62 28.89
CA THR A 462 0.47 2.82 30.33
C THR A 462 0.94 4.19 30.85
N GLU A 463 1.87 4.83 30.15
CA GLU A 463 2.32 6.20 30.44
C GLU A 463 2.22 7.06 29.17
N PRO A 464 1.92 8.37 29.30
CA PRO A 464 2.03 9.27 28.17
C PRO A 464 3.46 9.19 27.65
N ASP A 465 3.59 8.90 26.35
CA ASP A 465 4.89 8.70 25.70
C ASP A 465 5.75 9.97 25.85
N ASN A 466 6.55 9.98 26.92
CA ASN A 466 7.52 11.01 27.28
C ASN A 466 8.82 10.84 26.49
N GLN A 467 8.87 9.94 25.49
CA GLN A 467 9.96 9.95 24.53
C GLN A 467 9.95 11.31 23.82
N LEU A 468 10.94 12.10 24.24
CA LEU A 468 11.36 13.45 23.87
C LEU A 468 10.64 14.06 22.66
N SER A 469 10.25 15.33 22.83
CA SER A 469 10.00 16.32 21.78
C SER A 469 10.81 16.05 20.51
N MET A 470 10.22 15.34 19.56
CA MET A 470 10.82 15.03 18.25
C MET A 470 9.86 15.34 17.10
N PHE A 471 8.69 15.94 17.40
CA PHE A 471 8.01 16.76 16.40
C PHE A 471 8.96 17.86 15.89
N ALA A 472 9.89 18.35 16.73
CA ALA A 472 10.84 19.39 16.35
C ALA A 472 11.96 18.96 15.37
N GLU A 473 12.30 17.67 15.23
CA GLU A 473 13.36 17.21 14.31
C GLU A 473 12.86 16.63 12.99
N MET A 474 11.57 16.25 12.89
CA MET A 474 10.98 15.70 11.67
C MET A 474 9.89 16.59 11.03
N ASP A 475 9.39 17.63 11.70
CA ASP A 475 8.47 18.63 11.09
C ASP A 475 9.21 19.73 10.32
N ALA A 476 10.53 19.85 10.46
CA ALA A 476 11.28 20.49 9.39
C ALA A 476 11.31 19.46 8.26
N PRO A 477 10.66 19.68 7.10
CA PRO A 477 11.18 19.06 5.90
C PRO A 477 12.66 19.45 5.92
N ALA A 478 13.54 18.47 6.17
CA ALA A 478 14.91 18.62 5.73
C ALA A 478 14.71 18.86 4.24
N LEU A 479 14.87 20.11 3.82
CA LEU A 479 15.12 20.41 2.43
C LEU A 479 16.39 19.64 2.15
N GLY A 480 16.22 18.37 1.76
CA GLY A 480 17.26 17.60 1.10
C GLY A 480 17.84 18.54 0.04
N PRO A 481 19.16 18.49 -0.19
CA PRO A 481 19.87 19.55 -0.87
C PRO A 481 19.02 20.06 -2.03
N ILE A 482 18.64 21.34 -1.99
CA ILE A 482 17.95 22.05 -3.08
C ILE A 482 18.95 22.24 -4.22
N ASP A 483 19.63 21.16 -4.57
CA ASP A 483 20.47 21.07 -5.71
C ASP A 483 19.57 20.56 -6.82
N GLN A 484 19.13 21.49 -7.67
CA GLN A 484 18.38 21.18 -8.90
C GLN A 484 19.11 20.15 -9.77
N SER A 485 20.42 19.93 -9.55
CA SER A 485 21.18 18.86 -10.20
C SER A 485 20.72 17.44 -9.83
N MET A 486 19.97 17.28 -8.73
CA MET A 486 19.47 15.99 -8.22
C MET A 486 18.12 15.58 -8.82
N THR A 487 17.51 16.42 -9.65
CA THR A 487 16.25 16.10 -10.33
C THR A 487 16.47 14.90 -11.28
N PRO A 488 15.64 13.83 -11.18
CA PRO A 488 15.68 12.73 -12.13
C PRO A 488 15.49 13.23 -13.56
N SER A 489 16.21 12.63 -14.52
CA SER A 489 16.24 13.10 -15.91
C SER A 489 14.85 13.13 -16.56
N ARG A 490 14.00 12.15 -16.24
CA ARG A 490 12.61 12.10 -16.70
C ARG A 490 11.76 13.24 -16.16
N VAL A 491 11.94 13.58 -14.88
CA VAL A 491 11.24 14.72 -14.25
C VAL A 491 11.68 16.02 -14.91
N ALA A 492 12.97 16.18 -15.18
CA ALA A 492 13.49 17.35 -15.89
C ALA A 492 12.95 17.46 -17.33
N ASP A 493 12.87 16.35 -18.06
CA ASP A 493 12.26 16.32 -19.40
C ASP A 493 10.75 16.67 -19.34
N ALA A 494 10.03 16.12 -18.37
CA ALA A 494 8.62 16.48 -18.13
C ALA A 494 8.45 17.96 -17.81
N MET A 495 9.32 18.57 -16.99
CA MET A 495 9.29 20.01 -16.70
C MET A 495 9.64 20.86 -17.94
N PHE A 496 10.57 20.40 -18.78
CA PHE A 496 10.88 21.05 -20.05
C PHE A 496 9.67 21.06 -20.98
N TRP A 497 9.00 19.91 -21.15
CA TRP A 497 7.79 19.82 -21.95
C TRP A 497 6.63 20.61 -21.36
N LEU A 498 6.44 20.58 -20.04
CA LEU A 498 5.45 21.40 -19.35
C LEU A 498 5.69 22.88 -19.63
N GLY A 499 6.92 23.38 -19.45
CA GLY A 499 7.28 24.77 -19.75
C GLY A 499 6.98 25.13 -21.21
N ARG A 500 7.36 24.26 -22.15
CA ARG A 500 7.03 24.44 -23.58
C ARG A 500 5.52 24.50 -23.83
N TYR A 501 4.73 23.65 -23.18
CA TYR A 501 3.28 23.64 -23.33
C TYR A 501 2.63 24.86 -22.66
N VAL A 502 3.13 25.30 -21.51
CA VAL A 502 2.67 26.53 -20.83
C VAL A 502 2.96 27.75 -21.69
N GLU A 503 4.16 27.87 -22.26
CA GLU A 503 4.50 28.96 -23.18
C GLU A 503 3.62 28.95 -24.44
N ARG A 504 3.36 27.76 -25.02
CA ARG A 504 2.45 27.62 -26.16
C ARG A 504 1.01 27.99 -25.78
N ALA A 505 0.56 27.60 -24.59
CA ALA A 505 -0.78 27.91 -24.09
C ALA A 505 -0.93 29.41 -23.78
N ASP A 506 0.05 30.06 -23.16
CA ASP A 506 0.04 31.52 -22.93
C ASP A 506 0.04 32.27 -24.28
N GLY A 507 0.91 31.88 -25.20
CA GLY A 507 0.97 32.46 -26.54
C GLY A 507 -0.36 32.33 -27.31
N LEU A 508 -0.98 31.14 -27.26
CA LEU A 508 -2.29 30.90 -27.87
C LEU A 508 -3.38 31.71 -27.18
N THR A 509 -3.41 31.74 -25.85
CA THR A 509 -4.42 32.49 -25.08
C THR A 509 -4.35 33.99 -25.35
N ARG A 510 -3.14 34.55 -25.44
CA ARG A 510 -2.93 35.95 -25.83
C ARG A 510 -3.38 36.22 -27.26
N LEU A 511 -3.00 35.36 -28.21
CA LEU A 511 -3.43 35.49 -29.60
C LEU A 511 -4.96 35.50 -29.70
N VAL A 512 -5.63 34.57 -29.01
CA VAL A 512 -7.09 34.44 -28.99
C VAL A 512 -7.72 35.67 -28.38
N ARG A 513 -7.18 36.18 -27.28
CA ARG A 513 -7.67 37.42 -26.66
C ARG A 513 -7.56 38.60 -27.64
N GLU A 514 -6.44 38.74 -28.35
CA GLU A 514 -6.27 39.83 -29.33
C GLU A 514 -7.18 39.66 -30.54
N VAL A 515 -7.39 38.42 -31.02
CA VAL A 515 -8.31 38.14 -32.13
C VAL A 515 -9.76 38.42 -31.73
N LEU A 516 -10.20 37.97 -30.56
CA LEU A 516 -11.54 38.26 -30.05
C LEU A 516 -11.75 39.76 -29.81
N ALA A 517 -10.75 40.45 -29.23
CA ALA A 517 -10.81 41.89 -29.02
C ALA A 517 -10.85 42.67 -30.35
N GLY A 518 -10.11 42.21 -31.36
CA GLY A 518 -10.10 42.82 -32.70
C GLY A 518 -11.35 42.51 -33.53
N ALA A 519 -11.91 41.31 -33.40
CA ALA A 519 -13.15 40.91 -34.09
C ALA A 519 -14.36 41.74 -33.63
N ILE A 520 -14.40 42.14 -32.36
CA ILE A 520 -15.47 42.95 -31.76
C ILE A 520 -15.18 44.47 -31.88
N ASP A 521 -14.01 44.88 -32.40
CA ASP A 521 -13.65 46.30 -32.57
C ASP A 521 -14.44 46.93 -33.73
N VAL A 522 -14.87 48.19 -33.57
CA VAL A 522 -15.66 48.92 -34.58
C VAL A 522 -14.80 49.37 -35.77
N ARG A 523 -13.47 49.37 -35.63
CA ARG A 523 -12.54 49.76 -36.70
C ARG A 523 -12.25 48.58 -37.62
N THR A 524 -12.59 48.76 -38.90
CA THR A 524 -12.43 47.75 -39.97
C THR A 524 -11.00 47.22 -40.11
N GLU A 525 -9.99 48.07 -39.91
CA GLU A 525 -8.57 47.68 -39.97
C GLU A 525 -8.19 46.68 -38.87
N ARG A 526 -8.74 46.84 -37.66
CA ARG A 526 -8.48 45.93 -36.54
C ARG A 526 -9.21 44.61 -36.69
N GLN A 527 -10.43 44.65 -37.22
CA GLN A 527 -11.15 43.43 -37.58
C GLN A 527 -10.37 42.63 -38.64
N GLN A 528 -9.93 43.26 -39.73
CA GLN A 528 -9.14 42.57 -40.76
C GLN A 528 -7.82 42.00 -40.23
N ALA A 529 -7.12 42.73 -39.35
CA ALA A 529 -5.89 42.24 -38.72
C ALA A 529 -6.16 41.02 -37.81
N ALA A 530 -7.26 41.02 -37.06
CA ALA A 530 -7.67 39.88 -36.23
C ALA A 530 -7.99 38.64 -37.07
N LEU A 531 -8.68 38.82 -38.20
CA LEU A 531 -8.99 37.74 -39.14
C LEU A 531 -7.74 37.14 -39.77
N TRP A 532 -6.80 38.00 -40.17
CA TRP A 532 -5.52 37.56 -40.71
C TRP A 532 -4.72 36.75 -39.67
N LEU A 533 -4.69 37.20 -38.41
CA LEU A 533 -4.04 36.47 -37.32
C LEU A 533 -4.70 35.12 -37.01
N LEU A 534 -6.03 35.03 -37.11
CA LEU A 534 -6.76 33.76 -36.95
C LEU A 534 -6.41 32.78 -38.09
N SER A 535 -6.35 33.29 -39.33
CA SER A 535 -6.00 32.50 -40.53
C SER A 535 -4.57 31.96 -40.55
N ALA A 536 -3.67 32.54 -39.75
CA ALA A 536 -2.30 32.06 -39.61
C ALA A 536 -2.19 30.78 -38.73
N LYS A 537 -3.26 30.40 -38.03
CA LYS A 537 -3.29 29.24 -37.13
C LYS A 537 -4.36 28.20 -37.48
N PHE A 538 -5.46 28.62 -38.11
CA PHE A 538 -6.58 27.76 -38.48
C PHE A 538 -6.97 28.03 -39.94
N GLU A 539 -7.49 27.02 -40.64
CA GLU A 539 -8.17 27.25 -41.92
C GLU A 539 -9.45 28.05 -41.62
N THR A 540 -9.61 29.22 -42.26
CA THR A 540 -10.66 30.20 -41.94
C THR A 540 -11.74 30.29 -43.02
N ASP A 541 -11.72 29.37 -43.98
CA ASP A 541 -12.72 29.32 -45.04
C ASP A 541 -14.07 28.88 -44.46
N GLY A 542 -14.97 29.85 -44.23
CA GLY A 542 -16.35 29.60 -43.83
C GLY A 542 -16.74 30.03 -42.41
N ILE A 543 -15.93 30.86 -41.72
CA ILE A 543 -16.28 31.30 -40.36
C ILE A 543 -17.49 32.26 -40.36
N ASP A 544 -18.53 31.93 -39.59
CA ASP A 544 -19.69 32.80 -39.35
C ASP A 544 -19.37 33.86 -38.28
N PHE A 545 -19.23 35.11 -38.73
CA PHE A 545 -18.86 36.23 -37.87
C PHE A 545 -20.01 36.75 -37.00
N ASP A 546 -21.26 36.37 -37.28
CA ASP A 546 -22.38 36.66 -36.38
C ASP A 546 -22.27 35.82 -35.09
N ASN A 547 -21.49 34.73 -35.12
CA ASN A 547 -21.14 33.90 -33.96
C ASN A 547 -19.62 33.64 -33.83
N ALA A 548 -18.80 34.65 -34.10
CA ALA A 548 -17.34 34.52 -34.11
C ALA A 548 -16.77 33.89 -32.81
N ALA A 549 -17.35 34.21 -31.65
CA ALA A 549 -16.90 33.66 -30.37
C ALA A 549 -17.15 32.14 -30.25
N GLY A 550 -18.28 31.65 -30.76
CA GLY A 550 -18.62 30.23 -30.71
C GLY A 550 -17.78 29.39 -31.68
N GLU A 551 -17.53 29.89 -32.88
CA GLU A 551 -16.73 29.17 -33.87
C GLU A 551 -15.22 29.15 -33.53
N ILE A 552 -14.70 30.27 -33.02
CA ILE A 552 -13.31 30.32 -32.51
C ILE A 552 -13.14 29.37 -31.33
N HIS A 553 -14.15 29.23 -30.45
CA HIS A 553 -14.13 28.27 -29.36
C HIS A 553 -14.08 26.81 -29.87
N GLN A 554 -14.90 26.46 -30.88
CA GLN A 554 -14.83 25.12 -31.48
C GLN A 554 -13.46 24.84 -32.10
N LEU A 555 -12.96 25.71 -32.99
CA LEU A 555 -11.67 25.53 -33.66
C LEU A 555 -10.47 25.37 -32.70
N MET A 556 -10.59 25.87 -31.47
CA MET A 556 -9.52 25.83 -30.47
C MET A 556 -9.55 24.62 -29.53
N PHE A 557 -10.73 24.10 -29.21
CA PHE A 557 -10.93 23.14 -28.12
C PHE A 557 -11.50 21.78 -28.56
N SER A 558 -11.81 21.61 -29.84
CA SER A 558 -12.00 20.30 -30.50
C SER A 558 -10.83 19.99 -31.41
#